data_AF-A0A3A8IDL5-F1
#
_entry.id   AF-A0A3A8IDL5-F1
#
_cell.length_a   1.000
_cell.length_b   1.000
_cell.length_c   1.000
_cell.angle_alpha   90.00
_cell.angle_beta   90.00
_cell.angle_gamma   90.00
#
_symmetry.space_group_name_H-M   'P 1'
#
loop_
_entity.id
_entity.type
_entity.pdbx_description
1 polymer ?
#
loop_
_entity_poly.entity_id
_entity_poly.type
_entity_poly.pdbx_seq_one_letter_code
_entity_poly.pdbx_strand_id
1 'polypeptide(L)'
;MSRLIALTSCLAVLLVGCSNDIDTICDRRKECFDSDLDTSKCADKVSAWEEERESEKENRQARTTECAQCVVDRTCAEVLSNCVDDCFGIP
;
A
#
# COMPACT_ATOMS: atom_id res chain seq x y z
N MET A 1 -20.30 34.78 34.70
CA MET A 1 -21.32 33.90 34.08
C MET A 1 -21.14 34.04 32.58
N SER A 2 -20.83 33.05 31.75
CA SER A 2 -20.84 31.60 31.89
C SER A 2 -20.00 31.00 30.75
N ARG A 3 -19.13 30.05 31.13
CA ARG A 3 -18.94 28.73 30.52
C ARG A 3 -18.18 28.62 29.19
N LEU A 4 -16.89 28.28 29.37
CA LEU A 4 -16.18 27.21 28.68
C LEU A 4 -17.13 26.18 28.03
N ILE A 5 -17.09 26.07 26.71
CA ILE A 5 -17.55 24.92 25.92
C ILE A 5 -16.49 24.75 24.82
N ALA A 6 -15.41 24.05 25.15
CA ALA A 6 -15.21 22.63 24.83
C ALA A 6 -14.49 22.48 23.49
N LEU A 7 -13.15 22.47 23.58
CA LEU A 7 -12.27 21.84 22.60
C LEU A 7 -12.62 20.35 22.56
N THR A 8 -13.52 19.95 21.66
CA THR A 8 -13.76 18.54 21.34
C THR A 8 -13.18 18.25 19.98
N SER A 9 -11.89 17.90 20.01
CA SER A 9 -11.25 16.85 19.23
C SER A 9 -12.18 15.99 18.36
N CYS A 10 -12.07 16.17 17.05
CA CYS A 10 -12.29 15.11 16.06
C CYS A 10 -11.06 15.02 15.14
N LEU A 11 -9.88 14.83 15.74
CA LEU A 11 -8.73 14.20 15.06
C LEU A 11 -8.97 12.69 15.12
N ALA A 12 -9.87 12.21 14.26
CA ALA A 12 -10.24 10.80 14.20
C ALA A 12 -10.49 10.38 12.75
N VAL A 13 -9.46 10.55 11.92
CA VAL A 13 -9.16 9.64 10.81
C VAL A 13 -7.66 9.37 10.97
N LEU A 14 -7.30 8.43 11.84
CA LEU A 14 -6.71 7.16 11.43
C LEU A 14 -5.51 7.46 10.52
N LEU A 15 -4.29 7.62 11.03
CA LEU A 15 -3.31 6.53 11.13
C LEU A 15 -3.15 5.65 9.86
N VAL A 16 -3.58 6.11 8.68
CA VAL A 16 -2.96 5.73 7.39
C VAL A 16 -1.65 6.53 7.21
N GLY A 17 -1.00 6.84 8.33
CA GLY A 17 0.27 7.55 8.38
C GLY A 17 1.39 6.53 8.21
N CYS A 18 2.04 6.58 7.06
CA CYS A 18 3.33 5.95 6.77
C CYS A 18 3.35 4.42 6.57
N SER A 19 2.30 3.81 6.00
CA SER A 19 2.54 2.54 5.30
C SER A 19 3.26 2.88 4.00
N ASN A 20 4.43 2.29 3.74
CA ASN A 20 5.08 2.42 2.43
C ASN A 20 4.16 1.78 1.38
N ASP A 21 4.10 2.30 0.15
CA ASP A 21 3.28 1.72 -0.94
C ASP A 21 3.57 0.21 -1.08
N ILE A 22 4.85 -0.13 -0.91
CA ILE A 22 5.36 -1.50 -0.88
C ILE A 22 4.75 -2.33 0.25
N ASP A 23 4.67 -1.80 1.47
CA ASP A 23 4.09 -2.51 2.62
C ASP A 23 2.60 -2.78 2.37
N THR A 24 1.88 -1.80 1.82
CA THR A 24 0.47 -1.95 1.44
C THR A 24 0.26 -3.09 0.44
N ILE A 25 1.11 -3.18 -0.58
CA ILE A 25 1.07 -4.28 -1.56
C ILE A 25 1.35 -5.62 -0.89
N CYS A 26 2.42 -5.70 -0.08
CA CYS A 26 2.85 -6.93 0.56
C CYS A 26 1.82 -7.46 1.57
N ASP A 27 1.23 -6.58 2.38
CA ASP A 27 0.17 -6.92 3.33
C ASP A 27 -1.08 -7.40 2.60
N ARG A 28 -1.48 -6.73 1.52
CA ARG A 28 -2.61 -7.19 0.71
C ARG A 28 -2.32 -8.53 0.07
N ARG A 29 -1.10 -8.75 -0.44
CA ARG A 29 -0.71 -10.02 -1.06
C ARG A 29 -0.79 -11.15 -0.03
N LYS A 30 -0.32 -10.90 1.19
CA LYS A 30 -0.42 -11.85 2.30
C LYS A 30 -1.87 -12.18 2.63
N GLU A 31 -2.71 -11.17 2.77
CA GLU A 31 -4.12 -11.36 3.13
C GLU A 31 -4.90 -12.12 2.05
N CYS A 32 -4.66 -11.81 0.77
CA CYS A 32 -5.51 -12.28 -0.32
C CYS A 32 -5.01 -13.54 -1.04
N PHE A 33 -3.71 -13.83 -1.00
CA PHE A 33 -3.12 -14.87 -1.84
C PHE A 33 -2.27 -15.86 -1.06
N ASP A 34 -1.47 -15.38 -0.11
CA ASP A 34 -0.50 -16.22 0.61
C ASP A 34 -0.36 -15.78 2.08
N SER A 35 -1.11 -16.40 2.98
CA SER A 35 -1.07 -16.07 4.41
C SER A 35 0.29 -16.33 5.06
N ASP A 36 1.14 -17.15 4.45
CA ASP A 36 2.48 -17.48 4.96
C ASP A 36 3.56 -16.54 4.39
N LEU A 37 3.18 -15.59 3.53
CA LEU A 37 4.09 -14.61 2.97
C LEU A 37 4.79 -13.80 4.08
N ASP A 38 6.11 -13.70 3.95
CA ASP A 38 6.95 -12.85 4.77
C ASP A 38 6.96 -11.44 4.15
N THR A 39 6.20 -10.52 4.76
CA THR A 39 6.00 -9.16 4.23
C THR A 39 7.28 -8.35 4.24
N SER A 40 8.19 -8.61 5.18
CA SER A 40 9.51 -7.97 5.19
C SER A 40 10.34 -8.39 3.96
N LYS A 41 10.38 -9.69 3.64
CA LYS A 41 11.08 -10.16 2.43
C LYS A 41 10.40 -9.69 1.14
N CYS A 42 9.07 -9.55 1.16
CA CYS A 42 8.34 -8.97 0.04
C CYS A 42 8.76 -7.51 -0.18
N ALA A 43 8.83 -6.72 0.89
CA ALA A 43 9.22 -5.32 0.80
C ALA A 43 10.64 -5.12 0.28
N ASP A 44 11.59 -5.96 0.73
CA ASP A 44 12.97 -5.95 0.24
C ASP A 44 13.04 -6.24 -1.27
N LYS A 45 12.23 -7.19 -1.77
CA LYS A 45 12.22 -7.56 -3.18
C LYS A 45 11.66 -6.45 -4.07
N VAL A 46 10.55 -5.84 -3.66
CA VAL A 46 9.95 -4.74 -4.43
C VAL A 46 10.88 -3.53 -4.43
N SER A 47 11.47 -3.18 -3.27
CA SER A 47 12.42 -2.07 -3.17
C SER A 47 13.66 -2.30 -4.05
N ALA A 48 14.24 -3.51 -4.00
CA ALA A 48 15.36 -3.86 -4.86
C ALA A 48 14.99 -3.78 -6.35
N TRP A 49 13.80 -4.26 -6.71
CA TRP A 49 13.29 -4.18 -8.07
C TRP A 49 13.10 -2.73 -8.54
N GLU A 50 12.60 -1.83 -7.71
CA GLU A 50 12.51 -0.41 -8.08
C GLU A 50 13.90 0.20 -8.37
N GLU A 51 14.93 -0.24 -7.65
CA GLU A 51 16.29 0.31 -7.72
C GLU A 51 17.23 -0.39 -8.72
N GLU A 52 16.86 -1.58 -9.23
CA GLU A 52 17.69 -2.42 -10.10
C GLU A 52 18.21 -1.71 -11.36
N ARG A 53 17.45 -0.76 -11.92
CA ARG A 53 17.80 -0.04 -13.15
C ARG A 53 17.41 1.42 -13.06
N GLU A 54 18.40 2.29 -12.97
CA GLU A 54 18.18 3.74 -12.82
C GLU A 54 17.28 4.34 -13.92
N SER A 55 17.42 3.89 -15.17
CA SER A 55 16.59 4.37 -16.29
C SER A 55 15.11 3.95 -16.21
N GLU A 56 14.78 2.94 -15.39
CA GLU A 56 13.43 2.43 -15.21
C GLU A 56 12.85 2.76 -13.82
N LYS A 57 13.68 3.27 -12.90
CA LYS A 57 13.34 3.50 -11.50
C LYS A 57 12.07 4.31 -11.32
N GLU A 58 11.96 5.47 -11.98
CA GLU A 58 10.78 6.33 -11.88
C GLU A 58 9.51 5.61 -12.36
N ASN A 59 9.61 4.81 -13.44
CA ASN A 59 8.47 4.04 -13.94
C ASN A 59 8.07 2.92 -12.97
N ARG A 60 9.05 2.21 -12.40
CA ARG A 60 8.80 1.14 -11.44
C ARG A 60 8.16 1.67 -10.16
N GLN A 61 8.66 2.79 -9.63
CA GLN A 61 8.08 3.48 -8.48
C GLN A 61 6.65 3.97 -8.76
N ALA A 62 6.40 4.59 -9.92
CA ALA A 62 5.06 5.00 -10.30
C ALA A 62 4.08 3.82 -10.33
N ARG A 63 4.51 2.68 -10.87
CA ARG A 63 3.70 1.45 -10.91
C ARG A 63 3.43 0.87 -9.53
N THR A 64 4.41 0.89 -8.63
CA THR A 64 4.21 0.50 -7.22
C THR A 64 3.16 1.38 -6.57
N THR A 65 3.26 2.70 -6.73
CA THR A 65 2.28 3.64 -6.19
C THR A 65 0.88 3.41 -6.78
N GLU A 66 0.76 3.20 -8.09
CA GLU A 66 -0.52 2.92 -8.76
C GLU A 66 -1.15 1.62 -8.23
N CYS A 67 -0.36 0.55 -8.12
CA CYS A 67 -0.82 -0.71 -7.53
C CYS A 67 -1.25 -0.53 -6.07
N ALA A 68 -0.45 0.15 -5.24
CA ALA A 68 -0.78 0.41 -3.83
C ALA A 68 -2.10 1.18 -3.68
N GLN A 69 -2.30 2.21 -4.50
CA GLN A 69 -3.55 2.98 -4.56
C GLN A 69 -4.73 2.16 -5.08
N CYS A 70 -4.51 1.18 -5.96
CA CYS A 70 -5.57 0.29 -6.38
C CYS A 70 -5.93 -0.70 -5.26
N VAL A 71 -4.98 -1.26 -4.54
CA VAL A 71 -5.31 -2.31 -3.55
C VAL A 71 -5.84 -1.78 -2.23
N VAL A 72 -5.51 -0.53 -1.86
CA VAL A 72 -6.02 0.09 -0.64
C VAL A 72 -7.55 0.22 -0.70
N ASP A 73 -8.21 -0.13 0.41
CA ASP A 73 -9.67 -0.11 0.60
C ASP A 73 -10.51 -1.02 -0.30
N ARG A 74 -9.91 -1.93 -1.08
CA ARG A 74 -10.62 -2.93 -1.89
C ARG A 74 -10.60 -4.31 -1.26
N THR A 75 -11.65 -5.10 -1.42
CA THR A 75 -11.68 -6.53 -1.02
C THR A 75 -10.79 -7.39 -1.92
N CYS A 76 -10.41 -8.61 -1.50
CA CYS A 76 -9.54 -9.47 -2.29
C CYS A 76 -10.12 -9.82 -3.67
N ALA A 77 -11.46 -9.99 -3.73
CA ALA A 77 -12.16 -10.21 -4.99
C ALA A 77 -12.08 -8.99 -5.92
N GLU A 78 -12.20 -7.77 -5.36
CA GLU A 78 -12.07 -6.53 -6.12
C GLU A 78 -10.63 -6.27 -6.56
N VAL A 79 -9.63 -6.63 -5.74
CA VAL A 79 -8.22 -6.57 -6.11
C VAL A 79 -7.94 -7.48 -7.30
N LEU A 80 -8.42 -8.74 -7.27
CA LEU A 80 -8.27 -9.66 -8.40
C LEU A 80 -8.94 -9.15 -9.68
N SER A 81 -10.05 -8.43 -9.56
CA SER A 81 -10.86 -8.05 -10.72
C SER A 81 -10.43 -6.71 -11.32
N ASN A 82 -9.89 -5.80 -10.50
CA ASN A 82 -9.69 -4.40 -10.89
C ASN A 82 -8.26 -3.90 -10.76
N CYS A 83 -7.37 -4.61 -10.05
CA CYS A 83 -6.01 -4.13 -9.74
C CYS A 83 -4.90 -5.00 -10.32
N VAL A 84 -5.25 -6.11 -10.99
CA VAL A 84 -4.24 -7.03 -11.54
C VAL A 84 -3.35 -6.32 -12.54
N ASP A 85 -3.90 -5.48 -13.42
CA ASP A 85 -3.12 -4.79 -14.44
C ASP A 85 -2.10 -3.81 -13.84
N ASP A 86 -2.51 -3.04 -12.83
CA ASP A 86 -1.63 -2.09 -12.13
C ASP A 86 -0.52 -2.81 -11.36
N CYS A 87 -0.86 -3.95 -10.76
CA CYS A 87 0.07 -4.74 -9.94
C CYS A 87 0.90 -5.77 -10.72
N PHE A 88 0.60 -6.00 -12.01
CA PHE A 88 1.16 -7.10 -12.77
C PHE A 88 2.68 -6.95 -12.95
N GLY A 89 3.48 -7.93 -12.51
CA GLY A 89 4.93 -7.89 -12.67
C GLY A 89 5.68 -7.06 -11.62
N ILE A 90 5.00 -6.61 -10.56
CA ILE A 90 5.65 -6.22 -9.31
C ILE A 90 5.99 -7.53 -8.54
N PRO A 91 7.27 -7.75 -8.17
CA PRO A 91 7.73 -9.02 -7.60
C PRO A 91 7.19 -9.32 -6.20
#